data_AF-A0A443S6H4-F1
#
_entry.id   AF-A0A443S6H4-F1
#
_cell.length_a   1.000
_cell.length_b   1.000
_cell.length_c   1.000
_cell.angle_alpha   90.00
_cell.angle_beta   90.00
_cell.angle_gamma   90.00
#
_symmetry.space_group_name_H-M   'P 1'
#
loop_
_entity.id
_entity.type
_entity.pdbx_description
1 polymer ?
#
loop_
_entity_poly.entity_id
_entity_poly.type
_entity_poly.pdbx_seq_one_letter_code
_entity_poly.pdbx_strand_id
1 'polypeptide(L)'
;MPVQRIPRYELLIKELIKHTQSDHCDHEFLLRAQKEVHELALKINRMEEEAFVHEQMQQKVKEIEHLIEGVVDLTQVDRTFIRYDFVSIAGALGTKKERCLFLFSDILLITSIKRKSGTTRKSSATS
;
A
#
# COMPACT_ATOMS: atom_id res chain seq x y z
N MET A 1 17.11 -17.61 5.05
CA MET A 1 17.80 -16.47 5.71
C MET A 1 18.54 -15.57 4.71
N PRO A 2 17.86 -14.73 3.89
CA PRO A 2 18.50 -13.69 3.05
C PRO A 2 18.34 -12.25 3.58
N VAL A 3 17.28 -11.95 4.35
CA VAL A 3 16.85 -10.59 4.76
C VAL A 3 17.88 -9.86 5.65
N GLN A 4 18.68 -10.59 6.43
CA GLN A 4 19.63 -9.99 7.39
C GLN A 4 21.02 -9.66 6.80
N ARG A 5 21.29 -10.00 5.53
CA ARG A 5 22.64 -9.83 4.97
C ARG A 5 23.05 -8.37 4.80
N ILE A 6 22.14 -7.52 4.30
CA ILE A 6 22.44 -6.12 4.03
C ILE A 6 22.69 -5.32 5.33
N PRO A 7 21.83 -5.41 6.36
CA PRO A 7 22.13 -4.76 7.65
C PRO A 7 23.45 -5.24 8.27
N ARG A 8 23.79 -6.52 8.10
CA ARG A 8 25.05 -7.07 8.60
C ARG A 8 26.27 -6.47 7.90
N TYR A 9 26.24 -6.29 6.58
CA TYR A 9 27.34 -5.63 5.86
C TYR A 9 27.50 -4.18 6.27
N GLU A 10 26.40 -3.47 6.52
CA GLU A 10 26.46 -2.09 7.02
C GLU A 10 27.20 -1.99 8.36
N LEU A 11 26.91 -2.89 9.30
CA LEU A 11 27.60 -2.96 10.60
C LEU A 11 29.08 -3.31 10.45
N LEU A 12 29.42 -4.27 9.59
CA LEU A 12 30.81 -4.66 9.34
C LEU A 12 31.62 -3.53 8.71
N ILE A 13 31.06 -2.82 7.74
CA ILE A 13 31.74 -1.68 7.10
C ILE A 13 31.91 -0.52 8.09
N LYS A 14 30.90 -0.24 8.93
CA LYS A 14 31.00 0.74 10.03
C LYS A 14 32.16 0.40 10.98
N GLU A 15 32.32 -0.87 11.34
CA GLU A 15 33.39 -1.32 12.23
C GLU A 15 34.77 -1.24 11.56
N LEU A 16 34.86 -1.56 10.26
CA LEU A 16 36.09 -1.40 9.47
C LEU A 16 36.53 0.05 9.39
N ILE A 17 35.62 0.98 9.09
CA ILE A 17 35.91 2.43 9.04
C ILE A 17 36.45 2.90 10.40
N LYS A 18 35.84 2.48 11.51
CA LYS A 18 36.27 2.83 12.87
C LYS A 18 37.72 2.41 13.17
N HIS A 19 38.21 1.36 12.51
CA HIS A 19 39.56 0.83 12.69
C HIS A 19 40.50 1.12 11.50
N THR A 20 40.07 1.92 10.53
CA THR A 20 40.88 2.31 9.37
C THR A 20 41.15 3.80 9.44
N GLN A 21 42.43 4.18 9.60
CA GLN A 21 42.84 5.59 9.66
C GLN A 21 42.52 6.32 8.35
N SER A 22 42.32 7.64 8.42
CA SER A 22 41.88 8.47 7.27
C SER A 22 42.90 8.58 6.15
N ASP A 23 44.17 8.32 6.44
CA ASP A 23 45.30 8.30 5.49
C ASP A 23 45.48 6.93 4.80
N HIS A 24 44.76 5.90 5.26
CA HIS A 24 44.80 4.58 4.64
C HIS A 24 44.16 4.61 3.25
N CYS A 25 44.76 3.92 2.28
CA CYS A 25 44.29 3.86 0.89
C CYS A 25 42.83 3.38 0.76
N ASP A 26 42.38 2.52 1.68
CA ASP A 26 41.02 1.97 1.68
C ASP A 26 39.98 2.83 2.40
N HIS A 27 40.36 3.89 3.11
CA HIS A 27 39.41 4.67 3.92
C HIS A 27 38.29 5.28 3.05
N GLU A 28 38.66 5.89 1.93
CA GLU A 28 37.72 6.45 0.95
C GLU A 28 36.83 5.37 0.31
N PHE A 29 37.38 4.19 0.04
CA PHE A 29 36.60 3.07 -0.51
C PHE A 29 35.59 2.53 0.49
N LEU A 30 35.97 2.45 1.78
CA LEU A 30 35.07 2.02 2.85
C LEU A 30 33.93 3.02 3.06
N LEU A 31 34.18 4.33 3.00
CA LEU A 31 33.13 5.35 3.08
C LEU A 31 32.13 5.24 1.94
N ARG A 32 32.62 5.02 0.70
CA ARG A 32 31.74 4.78 -0.46
C ARG A 32 30.93 3.50 -0.28
N ALA A 33 31.57 2.41 0.14
CA ALA A 33 30.88 1.14 0.39
C ALA A 33 29.79 1.29 1.46
N GLN A 34 30.05 2.05 2.53
CA GLN A 34 29.05 2.34 3.57
C GLN A 34 27.83 3.05 2.99
N LYS A 35 28.05 4.08 2.16
CA LYS A 35 26.98 4.82 1.51
C LYS A 35 26.13 3.92 0.62
N GLU A 36 26.75 3.16 -0.27
CA GLU A 36 26.05 2.26 -1.21
C GLU A 36 25.24 1.19 -0.48
N VAL A 37 25.81 0.57 0.55
CA VAL A 37 25.12 -0.45 1.35
C VAL A 37 23.96 0.17 2.13
N HIS A 38 24.13 1.38 2.67
CA HIS A 38 23.05 2.09 3.36
C HIS A 38 21.90 2.44 2.41
N GLU A 39 22.19 2.96 1.22
CA GLU A 39 21.17 3.26 0.21
C GLU A 39 20.42 1.99 -0.24
N LEU A 40 21.13 0.87 -0.40
CA LEU A 40 20.54 -0.42 -0.69
C LEU A 40 19.61 -0.90 0.44
N ALA A 41 20.02 -0.76 1.70
CA ALA A 41 19.21 -1.11 2.86
C ALA A 41 17.89 -0.32 2.87
N LEU A 42 17.96 0.98 2.65
CA LEU A 42 16.78 1.85 2.56
C LEU A 42 15.88 1.46 1.39
N LYS A 43 16.46 1.11 0.23
CA LYS A 43 15.68 0.67 -0.93
C LYS A 43 14.93 -0.63 -0.64
N ILE A 44 15.58 -1.61 0.00
CA ILE A 44 14.95 -2.87 0.38
C ILE A 44 13.78 -2.63 1.34
N ASN A 45 13.99 -1.84 2.39
CA ASN A 45 12.93 -1.52 3.35
C ASN A 45 11.71 -0.88 2.66
N ARG A 46 11.93 0.06 1.72
CA ARG A 46 10.83 0.67 0.94
C ARG A 46 10.09 -0.35 0.09
N MET A 47 10.81 -1.23 -0.61
CA MET A 47 10.17 -2.27 -1.43
C MET A 47 9.35 -3.26 -0.58
N GLU A 48 9.84 -3.61 0.61
CA GLU A 48 9.09 -4.47 1.54
C GLU A 48 7.80 -3.79 2.03
N GLU A 49 7.88 -2.51 2.38
CA GLU A 49 6.72 -1.70 2.78
C GLU A 49 5.70 -1.58 1.63
N GLU A 50 6.16 -1.25 0.42
CA GLU A 50 5.33 -1.16 -0.78
C GLU A 50 4.67 -2.51 -1.11
N ALA A 51 5.40 -3.62 -1.02
CA ALA A 51 4.88 -4.96 -1.25
C ALA A 51 3.80 -5.32 -0.23
N PHE A 52 4.01 -5.01 1.04
CA PHE A 52 3.04 -5.25 2.11
C PHE A 52 1.77 -4.42 1.92
N VAL A 53 1.90 -3.13 1.60
CA VAL A 53 0.75 -2.26 1.29
C VAL A 53 0.00 -2.77 0.07
N HIS A 54 0.72 -3.19 -0.97
CA HIS A 54 0.12 -3.77 -2.17
C HIS A 54 -0.64 -5.06 -1.87
N GLU A 55 -0.09 -5.97 -1.05
CA GLU A 55 -0.76 -7.20 -0.64
C GLU A 55 -2.06 -6.91 0.15
N GLN A 56 -2.01 -5.99 1.12
CA GLN A 56 -3.23 -5.57 1.84
C GLN A 56 -4.28 -4.99 0.91
N MET A 57 -3.86 -4.22 -0.08
CA MET A 57 -4.76 -3.60 -1.03
C MET A 57 -5.41 -4.64 -1.95
N GLN A 58 -4.62 -5.60 -2.45
CA GLN A 58 -5.13 -6.74 -3.22
C GLN A 58 -6.14 -7.56 -2.41
N GLN A 59 -5.89 -7.77 -1.12
CA GLN A 59 -6.83 -8.46 -0.25
C GLN A 59 -8.16 -7.71 -0.10
N LYS A 60 -8.13 -6.37 0.07
CA LYS A 60 -9.34 -5.53 0.11
C LYS A 60 -10.11 -5.58 -1.21
N VAL A 61 -9.42 -5.57 -2.35
CA VAL A 61 -10.06 -5.68 -3.66
C VAL A 61 -10.81 -7.00 -3.81
N LYS A 62 -10.24 -8.12 -3.33
CA LYS A 62 -10.94 -9.42 -3.29
C LYS A 62 -12.19 -9.40 -2.42
N GLU A 63 -12.13 -8.75 -1.26
CA GLU A 63 -13.30 -8.58 -0.39
C GLU A 63 -14.40 -7.77 -1.08
N ILE A 64 -14.02 -6.70 -1.78
CA ILE A 64 -14.94 -5.85 -2.55
C ILE A 64 -15.58 -6.65 -3.69
N GLU A 65 -14.80 -7.46 -4.42
CA GLU A 65 -15.30 -8.32 -5.50
C GLU A 65 -16.40 -9.26 -5.00
N HIS A 66 -16.23 -9.85 -3.81
CA HIS A 66 -17.24 -10.73 -3.22
C HIS A 66 -18.55 -10.00 -2.83
N LEU A 67 -18.51 -8.68 -2.63
CA LEU A 67 -19.68 -7.89 -2.24
C LEU A 67 -20.49 -7.36 -3.43
N ILE A 68 -19.93 -7.42 -4.65
CA ILE A 68 -20.54 -6.81 -5.83
C ILE A 68 -21.05 -7.90 -6.76
N GLU A 69 -22.37 -8.07 -6.80
CA GLU A 69 -23.01 -8.99 -7.73
C GLU A 69 -22.77 -8.59 -9.19
N GLY A 70 -22.36 -9.56 -10.02
CA GLY A 70 -22.18 -9.40 -11.46
C GLY A 70 -20.81 -8.86 -11.90
N VAL A 71 -19.89 -8.61 -10.96
CA VAL A 71 -18.50 -8.27 -11.27
C VAL A 71 -17.65 -9.54 -11.22
N VAL A 72 -16.77 -9.69 -12.20
CA VAL A 72 -15.82 -10.80 -12.31
C VAL A 72 -14.42 -10.22 -12.55
N ASP A 73 -13.45 -10.67 -11.76
CA ASP A 73 -12.02 -10.44 -11.90
C ASP A 73 -11.57 -8.97 -11.69
N LEU A 74 -11.63 -8.51 -10.42
CA LEU A 74 -11.06 -7.20 -10.05
C LEU A 74 -9.57 -7.27 -9.76
N THR A 75 -9.04 -8.45 -9.42
CA THR A 75 -7.61 -8.64 -9.15
C THR A 75 -6.84 -9.01 -10.41
N GLN A 76 -6.33 -8.00 -11.12
CA GLN A 76 -5.47 -8.19 -12.28
C GLN A 76 -4.06 -7.66 -12.00
N VAL A 77 -3.05 -8.26 -12.63
CA VAL A 77 -1.63 -7.92 -12.41
C VAL A 77 -1.34 -6.45 -12.75
N ASP A 78 -1.94 -5.94 -13.82
CA ASP A 78 -1.75 -4.56 -14.28
C ASP A 78 -2.80 -3.58 -13.73
N ARG A 79 -3.66 -4.04 -12.81
CA ARG A 79 -4.72 -3.22 -12.19
C ARG A 79 -4.34 -2.83 -10.77
N THR A 80 -4.22 -1.53 -10.55
CA THR A 80 -3.95 -0.96 -9.23
C THR A 80 -5.20 -0.26 -8.71
N PHE A 81 -5.63 -0.63 -7.51
CA PHE A 81 -6.66 0.12 -6.80
C PHE A 81 -6.13 1.48 -6.35
N ILE A 82 -6.87 2.56 -6.60
CA ILE A 82 -6.45 3.92 -6.27
C ILE A 82 -7.22 4.43 -5.05
N ARG A 83 -8.55 4.41 -5.11
CA ARG A 83 -9.40 4.92 -4.02
C ARG A 83 -10.86 4.48 -4.18
N TYR A 84 -11.65 4.70 -3.14
CA TYR A 84 -13.11 4.59 -3.20
C TYR A 84 -13.79 5.81 -2.58
N ASP A 85 -14.98 6.14 -3.06
CA ASP A 85 -15.78 7.27 -2.58
C ASP A 85 -17.26 6.90 -2.53
N PHE A 86 -17.97 7.39 -1.52
CA PHE A 86 -19.44 7.29 -1.46
C PHE A 86 -20.08 8.54 -2.05
N VAL A 87 -20.97 8.34 -3.02
CA VAL A 87 -21.66 9.43 -3.71
C VAL A 87 -23.17 9.24 -3.69
N SER A 88 -23.90 10.36 -3.70
CA SER A 88 -25.35 10.37 -3.85
C SER A 88 -25.69 10.85 -5.26
N ILE A 89 -26.25 9.97 -6.08
CA ILE A 89 -26.65 10.28 -7.46
C ILE A 89 -28.15 10.55 -7.49
N ALA A 90 -28.57 11.62 -8.16
CA ALA A 90 -29.97 11.89 -8.41
C ALA A 90 -30.57 10.80 -9.31
N GLY A 91 -31.63 10.16 -8.84
CA GLY A 91 -32.46 9.21 -9.57
C GLY A 91 -33.69 9.88 -10.19
N ALA A 92 -34.48 9.08 -10.89
CA ALA A 92 -35.76 9.52 -11.44
C ALA A 92 -36.70 9.98 -10.30
N LEU A 93 -37.58 10.94 -10.61
CA LEU A 93 -38.59 11.49 -9.70
C LEU A 93 -37.99 12.09 -8.40
N GLY A 94 -36.80 12.68 -8.46
CA GLY A 94 -36.20 13.38 -7.30
C GLY A 94 -35.67 12.44 -6.20
N THR A 95 -35.64 11.13 -6.44
CA THR A 95 -35.05 10.17 -5.50
C THR A 95 -33.53 10.30 -5.47
N LYS A 96 -32.89 10.12 -4.31
CA LYS A 96 -31.42 10.07 -4.19
C LYS A 96 -30.97 8.63 -4.01
N LYS A 97 -30.01 8.18 -4.83
CA LYS A 97 -29.46 6.82 -4.79
C LYS A 97 -28.01 6.87 -4.32
N GLU A 98 -27.72 6.19 -3.22
CA GLU A 98 -26.34 6.04 -2.74
C GLU A 98 -25.59 5.03 -3.61
N ARG A 99 -24.35 5.39 -3.97
CA ARG A 99 -23.43 4.58 -4.77
C ARG A 99 -22.05 4.61 -4.14
N CYS A 100 -21.32 3.51 -4.30
CA CYS A 100 -19.88 3.49 -4.06
C CYS A 100 -19.17 3.52 -5.40
N LEU A 101 -18.18 4.40 -5.52
CA LEU A 101 -17.27 4.47 -6.65
C LEU A 101 -15.95 3.82 -6.25
N PHE A 102 -15.45 2.88 -7.03
CA PHE A 102 -14.12 2.29 -6.86
C PHE A 102 -13.28 2.65 -8.08
N LEU A 103 -12.23 3.45 -7.86
CA LEU A 103 -11.32 3.88 -8.89
C LEU A 103 -10.10 2.97 -8.92
N PHE A 104 -9.84 2.40 -10.11
CA PHE A 104 -8.64 1.66 -10.44
C PHE A 104 -7.85 2.41 -11.51
N SER A 105 -6.63 1.94 -11.81
CA SER A 105 -5.76 2.52 -12.85
C SER A 105 -6.36 2.51 -14.25
N ASP A 106 -7.21 1.54 -14.54
CA ASP A 106 -7.76 1.25 -15.87
C ASP A 106 -9.30 1.33 -15.92
N ILE A 107 -9.98 1.16 -14.79
CA ILE A 107 -11.45 1.14 -14.70
C ILE A 107 -11.98 1.99 -13.54
N LEU A 108 -13.19 2.53 -13.73
CA LEU A 108 -14.00 3.13 -12.67
C LEU A 108 -15.27 2.30 -12.51
N LEU A 109 -15.46 1.76 -11.31
CA LEU A 109 -16.55 0.85 -11.02
C LEU A 109 -17.58 1.52 -10.11
N ILE A 110 -18.86 1.45 -10.49
CA ILE A 110 -19.97 2.13 -9.80
C ILE A 110 -20.94 1.07 -9.28
N THR A 111 -21.11 0.99 -7.96
CA THR A 111 -21.95 -0.04 -7.33
C THR A 111 -23.08 0.54 -6.52
N SER A 112 -24.18 -0.21 -6.46
CA SER A 112 -25.21 0.04 -5.45
C SER A 112 -24.77 -0.51 -4.10
N ILE A 113 -24.98 0.26 -3.05
CA ILE A 113 -24.72 -0.18 -1.68
C ILE A 113 -25.92 -1.04 -1.22
N LYS A 114 -25.73 -2.35 -1.07
CA LYS A 114 -26.71 -3.18 -0.35
C LYS A 114 -26.52 -2.94 1.15
N ARG A 115 -27.44 -2.19 1.77
CA ARG A 115 -27.49 -2.11 3.24
C ARG A 115 -27.84 -3.52 3.75
N LYS A 116 -26.93 -4.19 4.46
CA LYS A 116 -27.30 -5.36 5.28
C LYS A 116 -28.42 -4.88 6.21
N SER A 117 -29.62 -5.43 6.06
CA SER A 117 -30.74 -5.16 6.96
C SER A 117 -30.38 -5.71 8.34
N GLY A 118 -29.73 -4.88 9.15
CA GLY A 118 -29.39 -5.13 10.53
C GLY A 118 -29.93 -3.97 11.34
N THR A 119 -30.96 -4.25 12.12
CA THR A 119 -31.66 -3.31 12.99
C THR A 119 -30.71 -2.70 14.01
N THR A 120 -30.20 -1.48 13.79
CA THR A 120 -29.61 -0.67 14.87
C THR A 120 -30.15 0.75 14.81
N ARG A 121 -30.77 1.12 15.94
CA ARG A 121 -31.52 2.35 16.18
C ARG A 121 -30.67 3.60 15.95
N LYS A 122 -31.30 4.61 15.35
CA LYS A 122 -30.94 6.04 15.42
C LYS A 122 -30.50 6.41 16.85
N SER A 123 -29.28 6.92 17.01
CA SER A 123 -28.97 7.89 18.06
C SER A 123 -28.89 9.26 17.42
N SER A 124 -29.97 10.02 17.53
CA SER A 124 -29.99 11.47 17.39
C SER A 124 -29.10 12.09 18.47
N ALA A 125 -28.06 12.81 18.08
CA ALA A 125 -27.38 13.74 18.96
C ALA A 125 -27.75 15.17 18.51
N THR A 126 -28.58 15.80 19.32
CA THR A 126 -28.92 17.22 19.31
C THR A 126 -27.94 17.93 20.22
N SER A 127 -27.33 19.01 19.73
CA SER A 127 -27.05 20.32 20.37
C SER A 127 -25.82 20.94 19.73
#